data_AF-A0A355B2B3-F1
#
_entry.id   AF-A0A355B2B3-F1
#
_cell.length_a   1.000
_cell.length_b   1.000
_cell.length_c   1.000
_cell.angle_alpha   90.00
_cell.angle_beta   90.00
_cell.angle_gamma   90.00
#
_symmetry.space_group_name_H-M   'P 1'
#
loop_
_entity.id
_entity.type
_entity.pdbx_description
1 polymer ?
#
loop_
_entity_poly.entity_id
_entity_poly.type
_entity_poly.pdbx_seq_one_letter_code
_entity_poly.pdbx_strand_id
1 'polypeptide(L)' 'MPTEDERREYSRFTIPVIIDAQGISDISLVPEDVSAEGFRVVVSKKPVIGESIPCTIQVLGENFQDCHGRVI' A
#
# COMPACT_ATOMS: atom_id res chain seq x y z
N MET A 1 22.02 19.85 0.15
CA MET A 1 21.62 18.47 -0.22
C MET A 1 20.10 18.46 -0.19
N PRO A 2 19.42 17.97 -1.24
CA PRO A 2 17.96 17.93 -1.21
C PRO A 2 17.50 17.01 -0.09
N THR A 3 16.48 17.44 0.63
CA THR A 3 15.74 16.62 1.60
C THR A 3 15.18 15.38 0.91
N GLU A 4 14.82 14.34 1.67
CA GLU A 4 14.21 13.15 1.07
C GLU A 4 12.90 13.46 0.36
N ASP A 5 12.14 14.44 0.84
CA ASP A 5 10.90 14.87 0.22
C ASP A 5 11.13 15.60 -1.12
N GLU A 6 12.21 16.37 -1.26
CA GLU A 6 12.58 16.99 -2.54
C GLU A 6 13.04 15.97 -3.61
N ARG A 7 13.34 14.73 -3.20
CA ARG A 7 13.73 13.64 -4.11
C ARG A 7 12.58 12.72 -4.49
N ARG A 8 11.41 12.85 -3.85
CA ARG A 8 10.25 12.00 -4.12
C ARG A 8 9.40 12.64 -5.21
N GLU A 9 9.03 11.83 -6.20
CA GLU A 9 8.10 12.24 -7.26
C GLU A 9 6.68 12.42 -6.73
N TYR A 10 6.29 11.63 -5.71
CA TYR A 10 4.98 11.68 -5.10
C TYR A 10 5.04 11.97 -3.61
N SER A 11 4.26 12.95 -3.18
CA SER A 11 4.03 13.26 -1.77
C SER A 11 3.41 12.06 -1.05
N ARG A 12 3.79 11.90 0.21
CA ARG A 12 3.25 10.88 1.11
C ARG A 12 2.29 11.53 2.10
N PHE A 13 1.24 10.80 2.43
CA PHE A 13 0.17 11.25 3.31
C PHE A 13 -0.03 10.22 4.41
N THR A 14 -0.16 10.71 5.64
CA THR A 14 -0.61 9.92 6.80
C THR A 14 -2.12 10.07 6.90
N ILE A 15 -2.83 9.26 6.12
CA ILE A 15 -4.30 9.21 6.12
C ILE A 15 -4.78 7.79 6.45
N PRO A 16 -5.97 7.62 7.04
CA PRO A 16 -6.51 6.29 7.32
C PRO A 16 -6.73 5.50 6.03
N VAL A 17 -5.95 4.43 5.87
CA VAL A 17 -6.05 3.47 4.77
C VAL A 17 -6.07 2.05 5.34
N ILE A 18 -6.97 1.23 4.82
CA ILE A 18 -7.05 -0.20 5.11
C ILE A 18 -6.94 -0.94 3.79
N ILE A 19 -6.10 -1.97 3.73
CA ILE A 19 -5.90 -2.76 2.51
C ILE A 19 -6.18 -4.23 2.82
N ASP A 20 -7.11 -4.80 2.09
CA ASP A 20 -7.40 -6.23 2.13
C ASP A 20 -6.70 -6.92 0.96
N ALA A 21 -5.69 -7.74 1.27
CA ALA A 21 -4.87 -8.46 0.30
C ALA A 21 -4.64 -9.91 0.75
N GLN A 22 -5.66 -10.76 0.59
CA GLN A 22 -5.68 -12.13 1.12
C GLN A 22 -4.53 -13.02 0.61
N GLY A 23 -3.95 -12.69 -0.55
CA GLY A 23 -2.79 -13.39 -1.11
C GLY A 23 -1.53 -13.28 -0.25
N ILE A 24 -1.38 -12.19 0.51
CA ILE A 24 -0.16 -11.90 1.31
C ILE A 24 -0.42 -11.67 2.79
N SER A 25 -1.67 -11.49 3.20
CA SER A 25 -2.00 -11.41 4.62
C SER A 25 -3.38 -11.96 4.96
N ASP A 26 -3.48 -12.55 6.15
CA ASP A 26 -4.75 -13.07 6.70
C ASP A 26 -5.52 -12.01 7.49
N ILE A 27 -4.91 -10.83 7.70
CA ILE A 27 -5.52 -9.68 8.36
C ILE A 27 -5.44 -8.46 7.42
N SER A 28 -6.28 -7.47 7.67
CA SER A 28 -6.21 -6.20 6.95
C SER A 28 -4.88 -5.50 7.23
N LEU A 29 -4.29 -4.95 6.17
CA LEU A 29 -3.02 -4.24 6.21
C LEU A 29 -3.28 -2.75 6.44
N VAL A 30 -2.52 -2.16 7.36
CA VAL A 30 -2.62 -0.73 7.68
C VAL A 30 -1.24 -0.09 7.47
N PRO A 31 -1.04 0.65 6.37
CA PRO A 31 0.20 1.36 6.13
C PRO A 31 0.35 2.55 7.08
N GLU A 32 1.59 2.89 7.42
CA GLU A 32 1.92 4.10 8.19
C GLU A 32 1.74 5.37 7.34
N ASP A 33 2.08 5.28 6.06
CA ASP A 33 1.92 6.33 5.06
C ASP A 33 1.57 5.73 3.69
N VAL A 34 0.98 6.55 2.83
CA VAL A 34 0.65 6.21 1.45
C VAL A 34 1.05 7.34 0.51
N SER A 35 1.48 7.01 -0.70
CA SER A 35 1.55 7.94 -1.83
C SER A 35 0.57 7.50 -2.92
N ALA A 36 0.47 8.29 -4.00
CA ALA A 36 -0.33 7.93 -5.16
C ALA A 36 0.17 6.66 -5.89
N GLU A 37 1.45 6.30 -5.73
CA GLU A 37 2.06 5.13 -6.41
C GLU A 37 2.34 3.95 -5.49
N GLY A 38 2.24 4.09 -4.17
CA GLY A 38 2.49 2.96 -3.29
C GLY A 38 2.54 3.27 -1.81
N PHE A 39 2.81 2.23 -1.05
CA PHE A 39 2.83 2.25 0.40
C PHE A 39 3.78 1.17 0.94
N ARG A 40 4.06 1.21 2.24
CA ARG A 40 4.82 0.17 2.92
C ARG A 40 3.98 -0.44 4.03
N VAL A 41 3.93 -1.76 4.08
CA VAL A 41 3.14 -2.53 5.05
C VAL A 41 3.91 -3.74 5.55
N VAL A 42 3.56 -4.21 6.75
CA VAL A 42 4.02 -5.49 7.30
C VAL A 42 2.99 -6.55 6.95
N VAL A 43 3.45 -7.67 6.40
CA VAL A 43 2.59 -8.77 5.91
C VAL A 43 2.80 -10.04 6.71
N SER A 44 1.78 -10.90 6.79
CA SER A 44 1.86 -12.18 7.53
C SER A 44 2.37 -13.35 6.69
N LYS A 45 2.31 -13.26 5.36
CA LYS A 45 2.84 -14.26 4.43
C LYS A 45 3.99 -13.65 3.63
N LYS A 46 5.02 -14.45 3.35
CA LYS A 46 6.16 -13.99 2.54
C LYS A 46 5.69 -13.71 1.10
N PRO A 47 5.78 -12.46 0.62
CA PRO A 47 5.38 -12.12 -0.74
C PRO A 47 6.47 -12.51 -1.75
N VAL A 48 6.10 -12.69 -3.01
CA VAL A 48 7.05 -12.89 -4.10
C VAL A 48 7.31 -11.55 -4.81
N ILE A 49 8.57 -11.16 -4.94
CA ILE A 49 8.95 -9.92 -5.63
C ILE A 49 8.47 -9.98 -7.09
N GLY A 50 7.82 -8.90 -7.54
CA GLY A 50 7.25 -8.80 -8.88
C GLY A 50 5.86 -9.40 -9.05
N GLU A 51 5.33 -10.09 -8.04
CA GLU A 51 3.97 -10.62 -8.04
C GLU A 51 2.93 -9.49 -8.05
N SER A 52 1.84 -9.69 -8.79
CA SER A 52 0.65 -8.85 -8.77
C SER A 52 -0.40 -9.48 -7.87
N ILE A 53 -0.83 -8.74 -6.87
CA ILE A 53 -1.73 -9.22 -5.82
C ILE A 53 -3.04 -8.45 -5.92
N PRO A 54 -4.19 -9.14 -6.08
CA PRO A 54 -5.48 -8.49 -6.00
C PRO A 54 -5.71 -7.94 -4.58
N CYS A 55 -6.18 -6.71 -4.52
CA CYS A 55 -6.45 -5.98 -3.30
C CYS A 55 -7.79 -5.26 -3.35
N THR A 56 -8.29 -4.89 -2.18
CA THR A 56 -9.26 -3.81 -2.00
C THR A 56 -8.61 -2.77 -1.11
N ILE A 57 -8.75 -1.49 -1.47
CA ILE A 57 -8.24 -0.38 -0.67
C ILE A 57 -9.43 0.41 -0.15
N GLN A 58 -9.47 0.64 1.16
CA GLN A 58 -10.39 1.57 1.78
C GLN A 58 -9.63 2.84 2.15
N VAL A 59 -10.09 4.00 1.68
CA VAL A 59 -9.51 5.31 2.01
C VAL A 59 -10.62 6.20 2.56
N LEU A 60 -10.46 6.70 3.79
CA LEU A 60 -11.45 7.58 4.44
C LEU A 60 -12.89 7.04 4.45
N GLY A 61 -13.05 5.71 4.48
CA GLY A 61 -14.35 5.03 4.47
C GLY A 61 -14.84 4.60 3.09
N GLU A 62 -14.28 5.14 2.01
CA GLU A 62 -14.60 4.78 0.63
C GLU A 62 -13.83 3.54 0.19
N ASN A 63 -14.52 2.59 -0.45
CA ASN A 63 -13.94 1.33 -0.90
C ASN A 63 -13.60 1.38 -2.40
N PHE A 64 -12.35 1.09 -2.73
CA PHE A 64 -11.84 0.95 -4.08
C PHE A 64 -11.56 -0.53 -4.36
N GLN A 65 -12.42 -1.14 -5.17
CA GLN A 65 -12.30 -2.53 -5.62
C GLN A 65 -11.41 -2.63 -6.86
N ASP A 66 -11.07 -3.86 -7.26
CA ASP A 66 -10.24 -4.16 -8.45
C ASP A 66 -8.83 -3.54 -8.40
N CYS A 67 -8.28 -3.36 -7.20
CA CYS A 67 -6.89 -2.96 -7.01
C CYS A 67 -5.95 -4.13 -7.32
N HIS A 68 -4.81 -3.82 -7.95
CA HIS A 68 -3.71 -4.76 -8.15
C HIS A 68 -2.41 -4.14 -7.64
N GLY A 69 -1.94 -4.61 -6.49
CA GLY A 69 -0.69 -4.19 -5.88
C GLY A 69 0.47 -5.01 -6.42
N ARG A 70 1.57 -4.37 -6.78
CA ARG A 70 2.80 -5.07 -7.20
C ARG A 70 3.83 -5.03 -6.08
N VAL A 71 4.40 -6.19 -5.76
CA VAL A 71 5.51 -6.28 -4.78
C VAL A 71 6.79 -5.80 -5.46
N ILE A 72 7.43 -4.80 -4.87
CA ILE A 72 8.68 -4.17 -5.37
C ILE A 72 9.82 -4.38 -4.38
#